data_AF-A0A662PE87-F1
#
_entry.id   AF-A0A662PE87-F1
#
_cell.length_a   1.000
_cell.length_b   1.000
_cell.length_c   1.000
_cell.angle_alpha   90.00
_cell.angle_beta   90.00
_cell.angle_gamma   90.00
#
_symmetry.space_group_name_H-M   'P 1'
#
loop_
_entity.id
_entity.type
_entity.pdbx_description
1 polymer ?
#
loop_
_entity_poly.entity_id
_entity_poly.type
_entity_poly.pdbx_seq_one_letter_code
_entity_poly.pdbx_strand_id
1 'polypeptide(L)' 'MSKNFNIVISGVGGQGNILTSQIIAKAAIKAGLEVRAIGTYGAAQRGGSV' A
#
# COMPACT_ATOMS: atom_id res chain seq x y z
N MET A 1 -6.98 -23.76 4.70
CA MET A 1 -6.91 -22.80 3.57
C MET A 1 -6.73 -21.41 4.18
N SER A 2 -5.52 -20.84 4.17
CA SER A 2 -5.31 -19.47 4.66
C SER A 2 -5.98 -18.51 3.68
N LYS A 3 -6.96 -17.73 4.16
CA LYS A 3 -7.69 -16.78 3.32
C LYS A 3 -6.86 -15.48 3.24
N ASN A 4 -5.87 -15.49 2.37
CA ASN A 4 -5.03 -14.31 2.14
C ASN A 4 -5.84 -13.23 1.40
N PHE A 5 -5.78 -11.99 1.86
CA PHE A 5 -6.45 -10.84 1.24
C PHE A 5 -5.39 -9.91 0.65
N ASN A 6 -5.37 -9.79 -0.69
CA ASN A 6 -4.38 -9.00 -1.41
C ASN A 6 -5.00 -7.67 -1.86
N ILE A 7 -4.26 -6.57 -1.69
CA ILE A 7 -4.70 -5.21 -2.05
C ILE A 7 -3.64 -4.60 -2.97
N VAL A 8 -4.08 -3.99 -4.06
CA VAL A 8 -3.24 -3.16 -4.95
C VAL A 8 -3.78 -1.74 -4.92
N ILE A 9 -2.89 -0.77 -4.70
CA ILE A 9 -3.20 0.66 -4.72
C ILE A 9 -2.39 1.27 -5.86
N SER A 10 -3.08 1.95 -6.77
CA SER A 10 -2.51 2.61 -7.93
C SER A 10 -3.14 3.98 -8.14
N GLY A 11 -2.39 4.93 -8.68
CA GLY A 11 -2.85 6.27 -9.03
C GLY A 11 -1.71 7.17 -9.46
N VAL A 12 -1.87 8.48 -9.23
CA VAL A 12 -0.88 9.48 -9.63
C VAL A 12 -0.04 9.91 -8.43
N GLY A 13 1.27 10.07 -8.64
CA GLY A 13 2.21 10.55 -7.64
C GLY A 13 1.78 11.91 -7.06
N GLY A 14 1.71 11.98 -5.72
CA GLY A 14 1.23 13.15 -4.97
C GLY A 14 -0.20 13.04 -4.43
N GLN A 15 -0.94 11.97 -4.73
CA GLN A 15 -2.33 11.76 -4.25
C GLN A 15 -2.43 10.91 -2.97
N GLY A 16 -1.30 10.48 -2.41
CA GLY A 16 -1.28 9.75 -1.15
C GLY A 16 -1.39 8.23 -1.24
N ASN A 17 -1.24 7.61 -2.41
CA ASN A 17 -1.27 6.15 -2.61
C ASN A 17 -0.40 5.37 -1.59
N ILE A 18 0.84 5.85 -1.38
CA ILE A 18 1.79 5.26 -0.44
C ILE A 18 1.30 5.41 1.02
N LEU A 19 0.77 6.58 1.36
CA LEU A 19 0.23 6.84 2.70
C LEU A 19 -0.96 5.91 2.98
N THR A 20 -1.87 5.76 2.02
CA THR A 20 -3.01 4.84 2.11
C THR A 20 -2.55 3.39 2.33
N SER A 21 -1.56 2.93 1.56
CA SER A 21 -0.95 1.60 1.74
C SER A 21 -0.40 1.40 3.16
N GLN A 22 0.33 2.40 3.68
CA GLN A 22 0.87 2.35 5.03
C GLN A 22 -0.21 2.38 6.12
N ILE A 23 -1.29 3.15 5.94
CA ILE A 23 -2.41 3.21 6.88
C ILE A 23 -3.08 1.84 6.97
N ILE A 24 -3.38 1.20 5.84
CA ILE A 24 -4.00 -0.12 5.79
C ILE A 24 -3.09 -1.16 6.45
N ALA A 25 -1.80 -1.17 6.09
CA ALA A 25 -0.83 -2.11 6.67
C ALA A 25 -0.74 -1.95 8.20
N LYS A 26 -0.64 -0.72 8.70
CA LYS A 26 -0.60 -0.44 10.15
C LYS A 26 -1.91 -0.84 10.85
N ALA A 27 -3.06 -0.61 10.22
CA ALA A 27 -4.35 -1.02 10.77
C ALA A 27 -4.46 -2.55 10.87
N ALA A 28 -4.06 -3.27 9.83
CA ALA A 28 -4.05 -4.73 9.82
C ALA A 28 -3.08 -5.32 10.86
N ILE A 29 -1.88 -4.74 11.01
CA ILE A 29 -0.93 -5.12 12.08
C ILE A 29 -1.56 -4.89 13.46
N LYS A 30 -2.21 -3.74 13.68
CA LYS A 30 -2.91 -3.44 14.94
C LYS A 30 -4.08 -4.40 15.23
N ALA A 31 -4.69 -4.96 14.19
CA ALA A 31 -5.72 -6.00 14.30
C ALA A 31 -5.15 -7.41 14.53
N GLY A 32 -3.83 -7.57 14.66
CA GLY A 32 -3.17 -8.86 14.88
C GLY A 32 -3.01 -9.70 13.61
N LEU A 33 -3.16 -9.10 12.42
CA LEU A 33 -3.00 -9.80 11.14
C LEU A 33 -1.54 -9.79 10.69
N GLU A 34 -1.11 -10.87 10.05
CA GLU A 34 0.16 -10.90 9.33
C GLU A 34 0.05 -10.08 8.05
N VAL A 35 0.97 -9.14 7.84
CA VAL A 35 0.97 -8.23 6.70
C VAL A 35 2.29 -8.33 5.96
N ARG A 36 2.22 -8.51 4.65
CA ARG A 36 3.34 -8.35 3.72
C ARG A 36 3.03 -7.20 2.77
N ALA A 37 3.82 -6.14 2.84
CA ALA A 37 3.71 -5.00 1.94
C ALA A 37 4.94 -4.94 1.04
N ILE A 38 4.72 -4.76 -0.27
CA ILE A 38 5.76 -4.45 -1.26
C ILE A 38 5.33 -3.18 -1.99
N GLY A 39 6.28 -2.32 -2.32
CA GLY A 39 5.98 -1.06 -3.00
C GLY A 39 7.05 -0.74 -4.02
N THR A 40 6.63 -0.46 -5.25
CA THR A 40 7.47 0.19 -6.26
C THR A 40 7.51 1.68 -5.96
N TYR A 41 8.57 2.13 -5.29
CA TYR A 41 8.91 3.54 -5.20
C TYR A 41 9.47 4.01 -6.55
N GLY A 42 8.63 4.01 -7.59
CA GLY A 42 9.00 4.61 -8.87
C GLY A 42 9.39 6.05 -8.61
N ALA A 43 10.54 6.48 -9.11
CA ALA A 43 11.16 7.79 -8.88
C ALA A 43 10.31 9.02 -9.29
N ALA A 44 9.04 8.84 -9.63
CA ALA A 44 8.09 9.90 -9.95
C ALA A 44 7.29 10.30 -8.71
N GLN A 45 7.85 11.22 -7.90
CA GLN A 45 7.17 11.77 -6.72
C GLN A 45 6.03 12.76 -7.06
N ARG A 46 5.92 13.22 -8.32
CA ARG A 46 4.80 14.04 -8.83
C ARG A 46 4.52 13.74 -10.29
N GLY A 47 3.24 13.54 -10.63
CA GLY A 47 2.76 13.45 -12.02
C GLY A 47 2.98 12.11 -12.74
N GLY A 48 3.76 11.17 -12.17
CA GLY A 48 3.92 9.82 -12.74
C GLY A 48 2.94 8.79 -12.16
N SER A 49 2.84 7.64 -12.82
CA SER A 49 2.07 6.49 -12.35
C SER A 49 2.74 5.87 -11.13
N VAL A 50 1.97 5.72 -10.05
CA VAL A 50 2.39 5.14 -8.76
C VAL A 50 1.38 4.09 -8.35
#